data_AF-A0A7K6VHP1-F1
#
_entry.id   AF-A0A7K6VHP1-F1
#
_cell.length_a   1.000
_cell.length_b   1.000
_cell.length_c   1.000
_cell.angle_alpha   90.00
_cell.angle_beta   90.00
_cell.angle_gamma   90.00
#
_symmetry.space_group_name_H-M   'P 1'
#
loop_
_entity.id
_entity.type
_entity.pdbx_description
1 polymer ?
#
loop_
_entity_poly.entity_id
_entity_poly.type
_entity_poly.pdbx_seq_one_letter_code
_entity_poly.pdbx_strand_id
1 'polypeptide(L)'
;AQLSCLARLLAAKNLTADFSSFPPDLLLFFHPSEVRAETCREFYARASRGNLDLLPRGSSRRTRLLREALSCLGVRGRRLEPQQLGSLGALVCDLEPGSIPASDPAILENLKLCPALTGAQRDALNALLLTGATAYGDPSSWDLQTLQDLGPLALALNQTTLRLVTEAAREDFRRSIAATSSSQGHSQREKSPILLRTFAAASAASHPRLKRSEDCWLCDPITADSIADCVLFLSPEQLDLCLSSDVLVENLETVLELPFTTDTSRILKKKVDEFFPSGIPEEQLKRLGLLSRLYTEQEISQWAVTSSDTLSALLDPSGGEWRDSQVQQLLSRFLALGGSLTGPLLREIGGERLCKLGEEQIQQIPAEAMGTAGQLNISLCSQTKKEQLYRKAREAFASLASTPGLYYCHIWPFLGGAPAEDLKDLANAGVAINMDLNTFLALNPQELQKLSVTDVKNLLGENLPELKKAEHEPLVVSWVQRQPQRELDCVLGIGLQGGLREPT
;
A
#
# COMPACT_ATOMS: atom_id res chain seq x y z
N ALA A 1 -9.54 4.50 6.67
CA ALA A 1 -10.28 5.18 7.77
C ALA A 1 -11.79 4.99 7.74
N GLN A 2 -12.44 4.84 6.56
CA GLN A 2 -13.90 4.65 6.48
C GLN A 2 -14.40 3.41 7.24
N LEU A 3 -13.72 2.26 7.13
CA LEU A 3 -14.06 1.06 7.92
C LEU A 3 -13.88 1.28 9.43
N SER A 4 -12.87 2.05 9.83
CA SER A 4 -12.68 2.46 11.23
C SER A 4 -13.83 3.37 11.70
N CYS A 5 -14.24 4.37 10.90
CA CYS A 5 -15.39 5.24 11.21
C CYS A 5 -16.69 4.41 11.25
N LEU A 6 -16.90 3.49 10.32
CA LEU A 6 -18.06 2.59 10.33
C LEU A 6 -18.07 1.69 11.57
N ALA A 7 -16.94 1.08 11.92
CA ALA A 7 -16.83 0.29 13.15
C ALA A 7 -17.15 1.14 14.39
N ARG A 8 -16.66 2.39 14.46
CA ARG A 8 -17.00 3.34 15.54
C ARG A 8 -18.50 3.65 15.57
N LEU A 9 -19.13 3.89 14.41
CA LEU A 9 -20.56 4.15 14.32
C LEU A 9 -21.40 2.94 14.76
N LEU A 10 -21.00 1.73 14.38
CA LEU A 10 -21.67 0.49 14.79
C LEU A 10 -21.53 0.25 16.29
N ALA A 11 -20.33 0.47 16.85
CA ALA A 11 -20.08 0.39 18.28
C ALA A 11 -20.92 1.40 19.06
N ALA A 12 -20.96 2.67 18.61
CA ALA A 12 -21.78 3.72 19.22
C ALA A 12 -23.29 3.44 19.18
N LYS A 13 -23.74 2.57 18.26
CA LYS A 13 -25.13 2.11 18.15
C LYS A 13 -25.38 0.75 18.81
N ASN A 14 -24.38 0.15 19.49
CA ASN A 14 -24.42 -1.19 20.06
C ASN A 14 -24.79 -2.30 19.05
N LEU A 15 -24.35 -2.15 17.80
CA LEU A 15 -24.66 -3.08 16.70
C LEU A 15 -23.55 -4.11 16.46
N THR A 16 -22.63 -4.35 17.39
CA THR A 16 -21.46 -5.24 17.20
C THR A 16 -21.74 -6.72 17.46
N ALA A 17 -22.92 -7.05 17.97
CA ALA A 17 -23.27 -8.40 18.42
C ALA A 17 -23.45 -9.42 17.28
N ASP A 18 -23.87 -8.98 16.09
CA ASP A 18 -24.07 -9.82 14.89
C ASP A 18 -22.90 -9.67 13.90
N PHE A 19 -21.68 -9.97 14.36
CA PHE A 19 -20.50 -9.88 13.50
C PHE A 19 -20.54 -10.83 12.29
N SER A 20 -21.40 -11.84 12.32
CA SER A 20 -21.64 -12.79 11.23
C SER A 20 -22.17 -12.15 9.95
N SER A 21 -22.87 -11.03 10.02
CA SER A 21 -23.37 -10.32 8.84
C SER A 21 -22.35 -9.32 8.28
N PHE A 22 -21.28 -9.02 9.02
CA PHE A 22 -20.30 -8.01 8.61
C PHE A 22 -19.23 -8.54 7.65
N PRO A 23 -18.72 -7.67 6.73
CA PRO A 23 -17.56 -7.98 5.91
C PRO A 23 -16.33 -8.28 6.77
N PRO A 24 -15.48 -9.27 6.41
CA PRO A 24 -14.24 -9.58 7.11
C PRO A 24 -13.33 -8.37 7.39
N ASP A 25 -13.19 -7.49 6.40
CA ASP A 25 -12.36 -6.28 6.50
C ASP A 25 -12.79 -5.33 7.62
N LEU A 26 -14.09 -5.25 7.89
CA LEU A 26 -14.64 -4.41 8.95
C LEU A 26 -14.29 -4.95 10.35
N LEU A 27 -14.26 -6.28 10.49
CA LEU A 27 -13.96 -6.96 11.76
C LEU A 27 -12.52 -6.70 12.22
N LEU A 28 -11.60 -6.41 11.29
CA LEU A 28 -10.22 -6.00 11.61
C LEU A 28 -10.15 -4.72 12.46
N PHE A 29 -11.24 -3.93 12.50
CA PHE A 29 -11.29 -2.65 13.21
C PHE A 29 -12.03 -2.68 14.55
N PHE A 30 -12.64 -3.81 14.92
CA PHE A 30 -13.39 -3.98 16.17
C PHE A 30 -12.44 -4.04 17.37
N HIS A 31 -12.88 -3.53 18.52
CA HIS A 31 -12.08 -3.63 19.73
C HIS A 31 -12.20 -5.03 20.36
N PRO A 32 -11.13 -5.61 20.95
CA PRO A 32 -11.22 -6.94 21.57
C PRO A 32 -12.28 -7.07 22.67
N SER A 33 -12.63 -5.97 23.35
CA SER A 33 -13.71 -5.95 24.35
C SER A 33 -15.09 -6.21 23.75
N GLU A 34 -15.26 -6.06 22.44
CA GLU A 34 -16.49 -6.36 21.71
C GLU A 34 -16.60 -7.86 21.35
N VAL A 35 -15.49 -8.61 21.46
CA VAL A 35 -15.42 -10.03 21.13
C VAL A 35 -15.74 -10.85 22.38
N ARG A 36 -16.89 -11.53 22.33
CA ARG A 36 -17.31 -12.47 23.39
C ARG A 36 -16.43 -13.73 23.38
N ALA A 37 -16.13 -14.24 24.57
CA ALA A 37 -15.23 -15.39 24.74
C ALA A 37 -15.79 -16.65 24.05
N GLU A 38 -17.11 -16.84 24.05
CA GLU A 38 -17.77 -18.00 23.45
C GLU A 38 -17.68 -17.99 21.92
N THR A 39 -17.70 -16.80 21.31
CA THR A 39 -17.71 -16.63 19.85
C THR A 39 -16.34 -16.22 19.28
N CYS A 40 -15.29 -16.19 20.11
CA CYS A 40 -14.00 -15.65 19.70
C CYS A 40 -13.40 -16.42 18.51
N ARG A 41 -13.59 -17.75 18.45
CA ARG A 41 -13.05 -18.60 17.38
C ARG A 41 -13.68 -18.25 16.04
N GLU A 42 -15.00 -18.14 16.00
CA GLU A 42 -15.75 -17.77 14.81
C GLU A 42 -15.43 -16.33 14.36
N PHE A 43 -15.30 -15.41 15.32
CA PHE A 43 -14.91 -14.04 15.05
C PHE A 43 -13.54 -13.97 14.36
N TYR A 44 -12.50 -14.58 14.95
CA TYR A 44 -11.16 -14.52 14.38
C TYR A 44 -11.03 -15.31 13.07
N ALA A 45 -11.74 -16.43 12.93
CA ALA A 45 -11.81 -17.18 11.66
C ALA A 45 -12.43 -16.37 10.52
N ARG A 46 -13.33 -15.43 10.84
CA ARG A 46 -13.92 -14.51 9.87
C ARG A 46 -13.03 -13.30 9.63
N ALA A 47 -12.55 -12.65 10.69
CA ALA A 47 -11.67 -11.50 10.61
C ALA A 47 -10.36 -11.81 9.86
N SER A 48 -9.82 -13.03 10.03
CA SER A 48 -8.59 -13.47 9.35
C SER A 48 -8.73 -13.62 7.82
N ARG A 49 -9.95 -13.58 7.28
CA ARG A 49 -10.21 -13.54 5.84
C ARG A 49 -10.19 -12.12 5.26
N GLY A 50 -10.12 -11.11 6.12
CA GLY A 50 -10.03 -9.72 5.70
C GLY A 50 -8.64 -9.36 5.18
N ASN A 51 -8.57 -8.28 4.41
CA ASN A 51 -7.32 -7.75 3.88
C ASN A 51 -6.49 -7.09 4.99
N LEU A 52 -5.47 -7.79 5.49
CA LEU A 52 -4.59 -7.29 6.55
C LEU A 52 -3.78 -6.05 6.16
N ASP A 53 -3.61 -5.74 4.88
CA ASP A 53 -2.91 -4.52 4.46
C ASP A 53 -3.70 -3.25 4.77
N LEU A 54 -4.98 -3.37 5.13
CA LEU A 54 -5.76 -2.27 5.74
C LEU A 54 -5.22 -1.85 7.11
N LEU A 55 -4.44 -2.71 7.77
CA LEU A 55 -3.72 -2.43 9.00
C LEU A 55 -2.22 -2.32 8.71
N PRO A 56 -1.56 -1.19 9.04
CA PRO A 56 -0.13 -1.05 8.83
C PRO A 56 0.65 -2.20 9.47
N ARG A 57 1.63 -2.75 8.74
CA ARG A 57 2.50 -3.82 9.22
C ARG A 57 3.20 -3.38 10.52
N GLY A 58 3.19 -4.25 11.52
CA GLY A 58 3.76 -3.96 12.85
C GLY A 58 2.94 -3.01 13.71
N SER A 59 1.80 -2.48 13.24
CA SER A 59 0.94 -1.64 14.07
C SER A 59 0.46 -2.37 15.32
N SER A 60 0.28 -1.64 16.43
CA SER A 60 -0.21 -2.19 17.69
C SER A 60 -1.53 -2.94 17.53
N ARG A 61 -2.40 -2.49 16.62
CA ARG A 61 -3.68 -3.13 16.29
C ARG A 61 -3.48 -4.47 15.58
N ARG A 62 -2.66 -4.53 14.54
CA ARG A 62 -2.36 -5.77 13.79
C ARG A 62 -1.68 -6.82 14.67
N THR A 63 -0.69 -6.38 15.46
CA THR A 63 0.00 -7.24 16.45
C THR A 63 -0.96 -7.75 17.53
N ARG A 64 -1.88 -6.91 18.01
CA ARG A 64 -2.90 -7.32 18.98
C ARG A 64 -3.87 -8.33 18.36
N LEU A 65 -4.32 -8.11 17.13
CA LEU A 65 -5.23 -9.01 16.43
C LEU A 65 -4.68 -10.44 16.35
N LEU A 66 -3.41 -10.60 15.94
CA LEU A 66 -2.74 -11.89 15.93
C LEU A 66 -2.65 -12.49 17.34
N ARG A 67 -2.23 -11.71 18.34
CA ARG A 67 -2.08 -12.19 19.71
C ARG A 67 -3.39 -12.71 20.30
N GLU A 68 -4.47 -11.96 20.15
CA GLU A 68 -5.79 -12.35 20.67
C GLU A 68 -6.34 -13.57 19.91
N ALA A 69 -6.11 -13.66 18.60
CA ALA A 69 -6.49 -14.85 17.82
C ALA A 69 -5.75 -16.10 18.30
N LEU A 70 -4.42 -16.03 18.50
CA LEU A 70 -3.63 -17.15 19.02
C LEU A 70 -4.07 -17.56 20.43
N SER A 71 -4.36 -16.58 21.29
CA SER A 71 -4.88 -16.79 22.65
C SER A 71 -6.23 -17.51 22.63
N CYS A 72 -7.19 -17.02 21.83
CA CYS A 72 -8.51 -17.62 21.66
C CYS A 72 -8.45 -19.06 21.10
N LEU A 73 -7.51 -19.34 20.19
CA LEU A 73 -7.31 -20.67 19.62
C LEU A 73 -6.58 -21.63 20.56
N GLY A 74 -6.03 -21.13 21.67
CA GLY A 74 -5.31 -21.94 22.66
C GLY A 74 -3.91 -22.35 22.19
N VAL A 75 -3.30 -21.59 21.27
CA VAL A 75 -1.97 -21.90 20.74
C VAL A 75 -0.92 -21.70 21.83
N ARG A 76 -0.12 -22.74 22.08
CA ARG A 76 0.99 -22.71 23.04
C ARG A 76 2.31 -22.91 22.28
N GLY A 77 3.15 -21.88 22.27
CA GLY A 77 4.44 -21.91 21.58
C GLY A 77 4.33 -21.62 20.08
N ARG A 78 5.18 -22.28 19.27
CA ARG A 78 5.37 -21.99 17.84
C ARG A 78 4.72 -23.00 16.89
N ARG A 79 4.11 -24.08 17.41
CA ARG A 79 3.53 -25.14 16.59
C ARG A 79 2.04 -24.89 16.41
N LEU A 80 1.60 -24.87 15.16
CA LEU A 80 0.19 -24.75 14.79
C LEU A 80 -0.32 -26.06 14.21
N GLU A 81 -1.48 -26.49 14.69
CA GLU A 81 -2.22 -27.66 14.20
C GLU A 81 -3.13 -27.29 13.02
N PRO A 82 -3.52 -28.27 12.17
CA PRO A 82 -4.40 -28.02 11.01
C PRO A 82 -5.69 -27.24 11.33
N GLN A 83 -6.36 -27.55 12.44
CA GLN A 83 -7.60 -26.88 12.85
C GLN A 83 -7.37 -25.40 13.22
N GLN A 84 -6.20 -25.10 13.82
CA GLN A 84 -5.82 -23.74 14.19
C GLN A 84 -5.47 -22.92 12.93
N LEU A 85 -4.76 -23.53 11.98
CA LEU A 85 -4.43 -22.93 10.69
C LEU A 85 -5.68 -22.55 9.89
N GLY A 86 -6.70 -23.42 9.89
CA GLY A 86 -8.00 -23.12 9.26
C GLY A 86 -8.71 -21.87 9.82
N SER A 87 -8.41 -21.48 11.07
CA SER A 87 -8.97 -20.29 11.71
C SER A 87 -8.07 -19.06 11.60
N LEU A 88 -6.76 -19.25 11.45
CA LEU A 88 -5.80 -18.13 11.39
C LEU A 88 -5.74 -17.43 10.04
N GLY A 89 -6.19 -18.05 8.94
CA GLY A 89 -6.32 -17.37 7.64
C GLY A 89 -5.07 -16.57 7.26
N ALA A 90 -5.24 -15.29 6.92
CA ALA A 90 -4.14 -14.38 6.58
C ALA A 90 -3.31 -13.91 7.80
N LEU A 91 -3.75 -14.14 9.04
CA LEU A 91 -2.97 -13.75 10.24
C LEU A 91 -1.62 -14.47 10.31
N VAL A 92 -1.47 -15.60 9.59
CA VAL A 92 -0.18 -16.29 9.50
C VAL A 92 0.92 -15.42 8.89
N CYS A 93 0.57 -14.39 8.13
CA CYS A 93 1.53 -13.51 7.45
C CYS A 93 2.39 -12.71 8.43
N ASP A 94 1.93 -12.55 9.67
CA ASP A 94 2.63 -11.85 10.74
C ASP A 94 3.27 -12.82 11.76
N LEU A 95 3.28 -14.13 11.50
CA LEU A 95 3.97 -15.10 12.35
C LEU A 95 5.48 -14.96 12.26
N GLU A 96 6.16 -15.26 13.38
CA GLU A 96 7.61 -15.37 13.41
C GLU A 96 8.08 -16.45 12.42
N PRO A 97 9.18 -16.22 11.67
CA PRO A 97 9.69 -17.15 10.66
C PRO A 97 9.88 -18.59 11.17
N GLY A 98 10.31 -18.75 12.42
CA GLY A 98 10.52 -20.07 13.03
C GLY A 98 9.24 -20.88 13.28
N SER A 99 8.06 -20.25 13.19
CA SER A 99 6.77 -20.94 13.32
C SER A 99 6.38 -21.69 12.04
N ILE A 100 6.91 -21.28 10.89
CA ILE A 100 6.60 -21.89 9.58
C ILE A 100 7.06 -23.36 9.53
N PRO A 101 8.35 -23.69 9.75
CA PRO A 101 8.81 -25.07 9.70
C PRO A 101 8.42 -25.88 10.95
N ALA A 102 7.99 -25.22 12.03
CA ALA A 102 7.58 -25.88 13.26
C ALA A 102 6.11 -26.31 13.27
N SER A 103 5.31 -25.75 12.36
CA SER A 103 3.87 -26.02 12.25
C SER A 103 3.57 -27.11 11.22
N ASP A 104 2.30 -27.53 11.16
CA ASP A 104 1.84 -28.45 10.13
C ASP A 104 2.08 -27.87 8.71
N PRO A 105 2.50 -28.69 7.71
CA PRO A 105 2.72 -28.24 6.33
C PRO A 105 1.52 -27.57 5.66
N ALA A 106 0.29 -27.77 6.17
CA ALA A 106 -0.89 -27.03 5.73
C ALA A 106 -0.75 -25.51 5.87
N ILE A 107 0.22 -25.01 6.66
CA ILE A 107 0.51 -23.57 6.77
C ILE A 107 0.87 -22.94 5.42
N LEU A 108 1.38 -23.72 4.47
CA LEU A 108 1.64 -23.27 3.10
C LEU A 108 0.38 -22.71 2.44
N GLU A 109 -0.78 -23.31 2.67
CA GLU A 109 -2.05 -22.83 2.12
C GLU A 109 -2.44 -21.47 2.69
N ASN A 110 -2.18 -21.24 3.98
CA ASN A 110 -2.38 -19.93 4.59
C ASN A 110 -1.37 -18.90 4.08
N LEU A 111 -0.11 -19.29 3.85
CA LEU A 111 0.93 -18.37 3.34
C LEU A 111 0.63 -17.86 1.93
N LYS A 112 -0.16 -18.59 1.13
CA LYS A 112 -0.67 -18.10 -0.17
C LYS A 112 -1.51 -16.83 -0.03
N LEU A 113 -2.15 -16.61 1.13
CA LEU A 113 -2.94 -15.41 1.43
C LEU A 113 -2.06 -14.19 1.72
N CYS A 114 -0.75 -14.35 1.85
CA CYS A 114 0.15 -13.29 2.22
C CYS A 114 0.56 -12.40 1.03
N PRO A 115 0.25 -11.09 1.07
CA PRO A 115 0.62 -10.16 -0.01
C PRO A 115 2.15 -10.09 -0.21
N ALA A 116 2.91 -10.19 0.88
CA ALA A 116 4.36 -10.31 0.81
C ALA A 116 4.95 -10.99 2.05
N LEU A 117 5.80 -11.99 1.81
CA LEU A 117 6.63 -12.64 2.81
C LEU A 117 7.94 -11.88 3.01
N THR A 118 8.38 -11.78 4.27
CA THR A 118 9.71 -11.28 4.64
C THR A 118 10.82 -12.22 4.15
N GLY A 119 12.06 -11.74 4.04
CA GLY A 119 13.20 -12.58 3.64
C GLY A 119 13.31 -13.85 4.50
N ALA A 120 13.26 -13.70 5.82
CA ALA A 120 13.31 -14.83 6.75
C ALA A 120 12.11 -15.80 6.60
N GLN A 121 10.90 -15.32 6.31
CA GLN A 121 9.76 -16.18 6.03
C GLN A 121 9.94 -16.93 4.69
N ARG A 122 10.55 -16.32 3.67
CA ARG A 122 10.88 -17.00 2.40
C ARG A 122 11.93 -18.08 2.60
N ASP A 123 12.95 -17.84 3.43
CA ASP A 123 13.95 -18.83 3.76
C ASP A 123 13.32 -20.03 4.49
N ALA A 124 12.46 -19.75 5.47
CA ALA A 124 11.70 -20.77 6.20
C ALA A 124 10.76 -21.58 5.29
N LEU A 125 10.07 -20.91 4.35
CA LEU A 125 9.24 -21.54 3.31
C LEU A 125 10.05 -22.49 2.43
N ASN A 126 11.18 -22.02 1.89
CA ASN A 126 12.02 -22.84 1.01
C ASN A 126 12.65 -24.01 1.78
N ALA A 127 13.06 -23.81 3.03
CA ALA A 127 13.56 -24.88 3.87
C ALA A 127 12.50 -25.97 4.10
N LEU A 128 11.24 -25.58 4.31
CA LEU A 128 10.12 -26.53 4.45
C LEU A 128 9.86 -27.30 3.13
N LEU A 129 9.81 -26.60 1.99
CA LEU A 129 9.60 -27.23 0.67
C LEU A 129 10.71 -28.24 0.34
N LEU A 130 11.98 -27.92 0.67
CA LEU A 130 13.12 -28.80 0.45
C LEU A 130 13.09 -30.09 1.28
N THR A 131 12.27 -30.17 2.33
CA THR A 131 12.13 -31.43 3.10
C THR A 131 11.38 -32.52 2.34
N GLY A 132 10.62 -32.15 1.30
CA GLY A 132 9.70 -33.06 0.60
C GLY A 132 8.48 -33.51 1.42
N ALA A 133 8.40 -33.16 2.71
CA ALA A 133 7.33 -33.54 3.63
C ALA A 133 6.13 -32.59 3.56
N THR A 134 5.79 -32.14 2.35
CA THR A 134 4.65 -31.25 2.08
C THR A 134 3.70 -31.91 1.09
N ALA A 135 2.50 -31.35 0.92
CA ALA A 135 1.56 -31.82 -0.10
C ALA A 135 2.12 -31.75 -1.54
N TYR A 136 3.16 -30.92 -1.77
CA TYR A 136 3.82 -30.74 -3.06
C TYR A 136 4.94 -31.76 -3.34
N GLY A 137 5.33 -32.57 -2.35
CA GLY A 137 6.43 -33.54 -2.52
C GLY A 137 7.80 -32.91 -2.76
N ASP A 138 8.73 -33.70 -3.31
CA ASP A 138 10.12 -33.30 -3.57
C ASP A 138 10.21 -32.39 -4.82
N PRO A 139 10.96 -31.26 -4.77
CA PRO A 139 11.11 -30.34 -5.90
C PRO A 139 11.56 -30.96 -7.22
N SER A 140 12.29 -32.08 -7.20
CA SER A 140 12.70 -32.80 -8.41
C SER A 140 11.56 -33.50 -9.15
N SER A 141 10.44 -33.71 -8.47
CA SER A 141 9.23 -34.33 -9.03
C SER A 141 8.18 -33.31 -9.50
N TRP A 142 8.43 -32.01 -9.32
CA TRP A 142 7.46 -30.97 -9.65
C TRP A 142 7.28 -30.80 -11.16
N ASP A 143 6.03 -30.75 -11.57
CA ASP A 143 5.57 -30.45 -12.92
C ASP A 143 4.88 -29.07 -12.99
N LEU A 144 4.33 -28.72 -14.15
CA LEU A 144 3.61 -27.47 -14.34
C LEU A 144 2.45 -27.31 -13.34
N GLN A 145 1.69 -28.39 -13.10
CA GLN A 145 0.53 -28.35 -12.20
C GLN A 145 0.97 -28.06 -10.77
N THR A 146 2.05 -28.70 -10.30
CA THR A 146 2.58 -28.47 -8.95
C THR A 146 3.03 -27.01 -8.76
N LEU A 147 3.69 -26.43 -9.77
CA LEU A 147 4.11 -25.02 -9.74
C LEU A 147 2.91 -24.06 -9.79
N GLN A 148 1.84 -24.41 -10.50
CA GLN A 148 0.58 -23.65 -10.51
C GLN A 148 -0.15 -23.76 -9.17
N ASP A 149 -0.16 -24.94 -8.54
CA ASP A 149 -0.80 -25.20 -7.25
C ASP A 149 -0.11 -24.45 -6.11
N LEU A 150 1.22 -24.27 -6.18
CA LEU A 150 1.96 -23.38 -5.26
C LEU A 150 1.47 -21.93 -5.33
N GLY A 151 0.88 -21.52 -6.46
CA GLY A 151 0.25 -20.21 -6.66
C GLY A 151 1.22 -19.06 -6.35
N PRO A 152 0.85 -18.08 -5.50
CA PRO A 152 1.71 -16.95 -5.15
C PRO A 152 3.05 -17.34 -4.52
N LEU A 153 3.16 -18.53 -3.93
CA LEU A 153 4.40 -18.99 -3.30
C LEU A 153 5.48 -19.35 -4.31
N ALA A 154 5.13 -19.64 -5.56
CA ALA A 154 6.10 -19.89 -6.63
C ALA A 154 7.03 -18.68 -6.84
N LEU A 155 6.54 -17.47 -6.60
CA LEU A 155 7.30 -16.21 -6.67
C LEU A 155 8.30 -16.03 -5.50
N ALA A 156 8.18 -16.85 -4.46
CA ALA A 156 9.07 -16.84 -3.29
C ALA A 156 10.13 -17.95 -3.35
N LEU A 157 10.15 -18.78 -4.40
CA LEU A 157 11.13 -19.84 -4.56
C LEU A 157 12.52 -19.26 -4.81
N ASN A 158 13.52 -19.81 -4.12
CA ASN A 158 14.91 -19.41 -4.30
C ASN A 158 15.59 -20.24 -5.40
N GLN A 159 16.79 -19.82 -5.79
CA GLN A 159 17.57 -20.50 -6.83
C GLN A 159 17.88 -21.97 -6.46
N THR A 160 18.06 -22.29 -5.18
CA THR A 160 18.37 -23.65 -4.72
C THR A 160 17.21 -24.60 -4.98
N THR A 161 15.98 -24.21 -4.60
CA THR A 161 14.77 -25.00 -4.84
C THR A 161 14.49 -25.12 -6.33
N LEU A 162 14.59 -24.02 -7.09
CA LEU A 162 14.32 -24.01 -8.52
C LEU A 162 15.31 -24.83 -9.34
N ARG A 163 16.56 -25.00 -8.90
CA ARG A 163 17.54 -25.86 -9.58
C ARG A 163 17.16 -27.35 -9.54
N LEU A 164 16.38 -27.77 -8.55
CA LEU A 164 15.91 -29.15 -8.46
C LEU A 164 14.76 -29.41 -9.43
N VAL A 165 13.97 -28.39 -9.77
CA VAL A 165 12.87 -28.48 -10.73
C VAL A 165 13.41 -28.71 -12.15
N THR A 166 12.78 -29.65 -12.87
CA THR A 166 13.18 -30.00 -14.24
C THR A 166 13.13 -28.80 -15.18
N GLU A 167 14.04 -28.72 -16.14
CA GLU A 167 14.10 -27.61 -17.10
C GLU A 167 12.79 -27.45 -17.90
N ALA A 168 12.19 -28.56 -18.33
CA ALA A 168 10.90 -28.56 -19.03
C ALA A 168 9.79 -27.92 -18.19
N ALA A 169 9.66 -28.31 -16.92
CA ALA A 169 8.65 -27.73 -16.03
C ALA A 169 8.90 -26.24 -15.75
N ARG A 170 10.17 -25.82 -15.65
CA ARG A 170 10.53 -24.40 -15.50
C ARG A 170 10.12 -23.57 -16.72
N GLU A 171 10.37 -24.07 -17.93
CA GLU A 171 9.99 -23.38 -19.18
C GLU A 171 8.48 -23.36 -19.43
N ASP A 172 7.78 -24.46 -19.12
CA ASP A 172 6.32 -24.51 -19.18
C ASP A 172 5.68 -23.51 -18.22
N PHE A 173 6.20 -23.43 -16.99
CA PHE A 173 5.69 -22.49 -16.00
C PHE A 173 5.99 -21.04 -16.38
N ARG A 174 7.16 -20.79 -16.96
CA ARG A 174 7.54 -19.48 -17.51
C ARG A 174 6.54 -19.01 -18.57
N ARG A 175 6.16 -19.87 -19.52
CA ARG A 175 5.11 -19.59 -20.51
C ARG A 175 3.74 -19.36 -19.84
N SER A 176 3.40 -20.17 -18.83
CA SER A 176 2.17 -20.00 -18.05
C SER A 176 2.09 -18.63 -17.35
N ILE A 177 3.19 -18.12 -16.81
CA ILE A 177 3.23 -16.79 -16.17
C ILE A 177 2.99 -15.69 -17.21
N ALA A 178 3.59 -15.80 -18.39
CA ALA A 178 3.38 -14.84 -19.47
C ALA A 178 1.93 -14.87 -19.98
N ALA A 179 1.35 -16.05 -20.20
CA ALA A 179 -0.03 -16.19 -20.64
C ALA A 179 -1.07 -15.66 -19.63
N THR A 180 -0.71 -15.65 -18.34
CA THR A 180 -1.60 -15.17 -17.26
C THR A 180 -1.26 -13.76 -16.80
N SER A 181 -0.25 -13.10 -17.36
CA SER A 181 0.24 -11.80 -16.87
C SER A 181 -0.85 -10.73 -16.89
N SER A 182 -1.69 -10.70 -17.94
CA SER A 182 -2.83 -9.80 -18.05
C SER A 182 -3.88 -10.00 -16.94
N SER A 183 -4.02 -11.22 -16.42
CA SER A 183 -4.93 -11.55 -15.31
C SER A 183 -4.29 -11.46 -13.90
N GLN A 184 -2.97 -11.28 -13.82
CA GLN A 184 -2.26 -11.21 -12.55
C GLN A 184 -2.53 -9.90 -11.82
N GLY A 185 -2.72 -9.99 -10.50
CA GLY A 185 -2.73 -8.81 -9.63
C GLY A 185 -1.38 -8.10 -9.65
N HIS A 186 -1.40 -6.79 -9.38
CA HIS A 186 -0.23 -5.89 -9.41
C HIS A 186 1.02 -6.46 -8.70
N SER A 187 0.86 -6.94 -7.47
CA SER A 187 1.97 -7.51 -6.69
C SER A 187 2.59 -8.78 -7.29
N GLN A 188 1.83 -9.55 -8.08
CA GLN A 188 2.37 -10.71 -8.79
C GLN A 188 3.17 -10.26 -10.02
N ARG A 189 2.64 -9.32 -10.81
CA ARG A 189 3.32 -8.77 -11.98
C ARG A 189 4.70 -8.19 -11.65
N GLU A 190 4.83 -7.48 -10.53
CA GLU A 190 6.14 -6.94 -10.08
C GLU A 190 7.17 -8.03 -9.74
N LYS A 191 6.71 -9.17 -9.23
CA LYS A 191 7.59 -10.27 -8.79
C LYS A 191 7.92 -11.24 -9.94
N SER A 192 7.08 -11.32 -10.97
CA SER A 192 7.28 -12.19 -12.13
C SER A 192 8.66 -12.00 -12.80
N PRO A 193 9.16 -10.76 -13.07
CA PRO A 193 10.52 -10.55 -13.58
C PRO A 193 11.64 -11.11 -12.69
N ILE A 194 11.48 -11.08 -11.36
CA ILE A 194 12.47 -11.63 -10.42
C ILE A 194 12.51 -13.15 -10.57
N LEU A 195 11.34 -13.78 -10.66
CA LEU A 195 11.24 -15.22 -10.85
C LEU A 195 11.84 -15.63 -12.21
N LEU A 196 11.58 -14.87 -13.28
CA LEU A 196 12.19 -15.09 -14.60
C LEU A 196 13.71 -14.99 -14.59
N ARG A 197 14.27 -13.98 -13.90
CA ARG A 197 15.73 -13.89 -13.69
C ARG A 197 16.26 -15.10 -12.91
N THR A 198 15.51 -15.54 -11.89
CA THR A 198 15.91 -16.69 -11.08
C THR A 198 15.87 -17.99 -11.90
N PHE A 199 14.88 -18.14 -12.78
CA PHE A 199 14.82 -19.24 -13.75
C PHE A 199 16.01 -19.22 -14.71
N ALA A 200 16.29 -18.07 -15.34
CA ALA A 200 17.43 -17.90 -16.22
C ALA A 200 18.76 -18.22 -15.50
N ALA A 201 18.93 -17.76 -14.26
CA ALA A 201 20.11 -18.06 -13.45
C ALA A 201 20.19 -19.54 -13.01
N ALA A 202 19.06 -20.23 -12.83
CA ALA A 202 19.03 -21.65 -12.56
C ALA A 202 19.45 -22.46 -13.81
N SER A 203 18.94 -22.10 -14.99
CA SER A 203 19.28 -22.77 -16.27
C SER A 203 20.73 -22.50 -16.70
N ALA A 204 21.22 -21.27 -16.55
CA ALA A 204 22.60 -20.91 -16.89
C ALA A 204 23.65 -21.63 -16.00
N ALA A 205 23.29 -22.02 -14.78
CA ALA A 205 24.16 -22.81 -13.90
C ALA A 205 24.14 -24.31 -14.23
N SER A 206 23.06 -24.80 -14.87
CA SER A 206 22.93 -26.18 -15.36
C SER A 206 23.76 -26.43 -16.62
N HIS A 207 24.11 -25.39 -17.37
CA HIS A 207 25.00 -25.48 -18.53
C HIS A 207 26.43 -25.00 -18.18
N PRO A 208 27.45 -25.88 -18.19
CA PRO A 208 28.83 -25.43 -18.20
C PRO A 208 29.02 -24.63 -19.50
N ARG A 209 29.49 -23.37 -19.39
CA ARG A 209 29.74 -22.42 -20.49
C ARG A 209 30.12 -23.15 -21.79
N LEU A 210 29.13 -23.40 -22.64
CA LEU A 210 29.37 -23.82 -24.00
C LEU A 210 30.04 -22.65 -24.72
N LYS A 211 31.15 -22.96 -25.39
CA LYS A 211 31.95 -22.07 -26.23
C LYS A 211 31.06 -21.05 -26.95
N ARG A 212 31.43 -19.76 -26.88
CA ARG A 212 30.96 -18.74 -27.82
C ARG A 212 31.17 -19.28 -29.24
N SER A 213 30.12 -19.74 -29.89
CA SER A 213 30.13 -19.88 -31.35
C SER A 213 29.89 -18.48 -31.91
N GLU A 214 30.87 -18.01 -32.68
CA GLU A 214 30.76 -16.87 -33.56
C GLU A 214 29.78 -17.20 -34.69
N ASP A 215 28.47 -17.19 -34.41
CA ASP A 215 27.46 -17.13 -35.45
C ASP A 215 26.34 -16.21 -34.97
N CYS A 216 26.42 -14.95 -35.40
CA CYS A 216 25.28 -14.05 -35.39
C CYS A 216 24.30 -14.56 -36.45
N TRP A 217 23.46 -15.53 -36.09
CA TRP A 217 22.40 -16.03 -36.96
C TRP A 217 21.43 -14.89 -37.24
N LEU A 218 21.13 -14.68 -38.52
CA LEU A 218 20.15 -13.75 -39.05
C LEU A 218 18.89 -13.80 -38.18
N CYS A 219 18.57 -12.70 -37.51
CA CYS A 219 17.24 -12.58 -36.97
C CYS A 219 16.27 -12.42 -38.12
N ASP A 220 15.36 -13.36 -38.25
CA ASP A 220 14.11 -13.08 -38.96
C ASP A 220 13.44 -11.86 -38.29
N PRO A 221 12.85 -10.94 -39.07
CA PRO A 221 12.19 -9.77 -38.52
C PRO A 221 11.11 -10.18 -37.52
N ILE A 222 11.13 -9.60 -36.33
CA ILE A 222 10.10 -9.83 -35.31
C ILE A 222 8.78 -9.24 -35.84
N THR A 223 7.72 -10.03 -35.83
CA THR A 223 6.38 -9.63 -36.26
C THR A 223 5.45 -9.51 -35.06
N ALA A 224 4.24 -8.97 -35.27
CA ALA A 224 3.22 -8.89 -34.22
C ALA A 224 2.92 -10.26 -33.58
N ASP A 225 2.97 -11.35 -34.36
CA ASP A 225 2.67 -12.70 -33.87
C ASP A 225 3.80 -13.32 -33.03
N SER A 226 5.06 -12.91 -33.27
CA SER A 226 6.24 -13.48 -32.58
C SER A 226 6.80 -12.58 -31.48
N ILE A 227 6.38 -11.31 -31.39
CA ILE A 227 6.96 -10.32 -30.47
C ILE A 227 6.90 -10.75 -29.00
N ALA A 228 5.82 -11.40 -28.57
CA ALA A 228 5.66 -11.81 -27.19
C ALA A 228 6.70 -12.85 -26.75
N ASP A 229 6.91 -13.87 -27.58
CA ASP A 229 7.93 -14.89 -27.33
C ASP A 229 9.33 -14.28 -27.44
N CYS A 230 9.58 -13.44 -28.46
CA CYS A 230 10.88 -12.81 -28.62
C CYS A 230 11.28 -11.95 -27.41
N VAL A 231 10.35 -11.14 -26.86
CA VAL A 231 10.61 -10.31 -25.68
C VAL A 231 10.93 -11.15 -24.43
N LEU A 232 10.35 -12.34 -24.31
CA LEU A 232 10.55 -13.21 -23.15
C LEU A 232 11.81 -14.07 -23.25
N PHE A 233 12.18 -14.53 -24.45
CA PHE A 233 13.23 -15.54 -24.64
C PHE A 233 14.54 -14.99 -25.20
N LEU A 234 14.53 -13.88 -25.97
CA LEU A 234 15.75 -13.33 -26.55
C LEU A 234 16.58 -12.55 -25.53
N SER A 235 17.90 -12.50 -25.76
CA SER A 235 18.77 -11.60 -25.00
C SER A 235 18.49 -10.13 -25.37
N PRO A 236 18.80 -9.17 -24.49
CA PRO A 236 18.62 -7.75 -24.81
C PRO A 236 19.35 -7.31 -26.10
N GLU A 237 20.53 -7.85 -26.36
CA GLU A 237 21.32 -7.54 -27.56
C GLU A 237 20.67 -8.08 -28.83
N GLN A 238 20.12 -9.30 -28.77
CA GLN A 238 19.36 -9.87 -29.88
C GLN A 238 18.08 -9.06 -30.11
N LEU A 239 17.35 -8.72 -29.06
CA LEU A 239 16.13 -7.93 -29.19
C LEU A 239 16.41 -6.54 -29.81
N ASP A 240 17.51 -5.88 -29.45
CA ASP A 240 17.89 -4.58 -30.00
C ASP A 240 18.19 -4.63 -31.50
N LEU A 241 18.80 -5.72 -31.97
CA LEU A 241 19.12 -5.89 -33.39
C LEU A 241 17.90 -6.25 -34.23
N CYS A 242 16.93 -6.96 -33.65
CA CYS A 242 15.92 -7.70 -34.41
C CYS A 242 14.50 -7.12 -34.31
N LEU A 243 14.25 -6.30 -33.28
CA LEU A 243 12.98 -5.59 -33.10
C LEU A 243 13.01 -4.25 -33.83
N SER A 244 12.07 -4.04 -34.75
CA SER A 244 11.84 -2.74 -35.37
C SER A 244 10.95 -1.85 -34.49
N SER A 245 11.18 -0.54 -34.56
CA SER A 245 10.50 0.41 -33.68
C SER A 245 9.02 0.58 -34.02
N ASP A 246 8.63 0.42 -35.29
CA ASP A 246 7.25 0.43 -35.76
C ASP A 246 6.43 -0.73 -35.18
N VAL A 247 6.94 -1.97 -35.29
CA VAL A 247 6.26 -3.16 -34.75
C VAL A 247 6.10 -3.05 -33.24
N LEU A 248 7.11 -2.50 -32.53
CA LEU A 248 7.00 -2.26 -31.09
C LEU A 248 5.90 -1.24 -30.76
N VAL A 249 5.87 -0.08 -31.42
CA VAL A 249 4.92 1.00 -31.10
C VAL A 249 3.48 0.58 -31.42
N GLU A 250 3.27 -0.19 -32.48
CA GLU A 250 1.96 -0.76 -32.82
C GLU A 250 1.47 -1.77 -31.78
N ASN A 251 2.37 -2.58 -31.21
CA ASN A 251 2.06 -3.65 -30.26
C ASN A 251 2.44 -3.32 -28.81
N LEU A 252 2.62 -2.02 -28.48
CA LEU A 252 3.25 -1.59 -27.24
C LEU A 252 2.52 -2.12 -26.00
N GLU A 253 1.21 -1.93 -25.93
CA GLU A 253 0.41 -2.34 -24.75
C GLU A 253 0.54 -3.84 -24.47
N THR A 254 0.42 -4.68 -25.51
CA THR A 254 0.61 -6.14 -25.41
C THR A 254 2.01 -6.48 -24.90
N VAL A 255 3.04 -5.81 -25.40
CA VAL A 255 4.42 -6.02 -24.94
C VAL A 255 4.58 -5.62 -23.48
N LEU A 256 4.00 -4.50 -23.05
CA LEU A 256 4.10 -3.99 -21.68
C LEU A 256 3.35 -4.84 -20.65
N GLU A 257 2.42 -5.69 -21.08
CA GLU A 257 1.79 -6.69 -20.21
C GLU A 257 2.72 -7.88 -19.91
N LEU A 258 3.80 -8.06 -20.66
CA LEU A 258 4.70 -9.18 -20.48
C LEU A 258 5.65 -8.98 -19.29
N PRO A 259 5.99 -10.04 -18.56
CA PRO A 259 7.03 -9.97 -17.55
C PRO A 259 8.41 -9.97 -18.21
N PHE A 260 9.08 -8.81 -18.29
CA PHE A 260 10.44 -8.71 -18.83
C PHE A 260 11.44 -8.03 -17.88
N THR A 261 12.73 -8.17 -18.19
CA THR A 261 13.82 -7.66 -17.35
C THR A 261 14.05 -6.16 -17.54
N THR A 262 14.78 -5.53 -16.61
CA THR A 262 15.12 -4.10 -16.68
C THR A 262 16.01 -3.80 -17.88
N ASP A 263 16.89 -4.74 -18.27
CA ASP A 263 17.74 -4.57 -19.45
C ASP A 263 16.89 -4.58 -20.72
N THR A 264 15.92 -5.50 -20.82
CA THR A 264 14.90 -5.50 -21.88
C THR A 264 14.14 -4.17 -21.92
N SER A 265 13.70 -3.64 -20.77
CA SER A 265 12.97 -2.37 -20.72
C SER A 265 13.78 -1.19 -21.30
N ARG A 266 15.11 -1.18 -21.12
CA ARG A 266 15.97 -0.14 -21.71
C ARG A 266 16.01 -0.22 -23.23
N ILE A 267 16.05 -1.44 -23.78
CA ILE A 267 15.99 -1.65 -25.24
C ILE A 267 14.63 -1.19 -25.77
N LEU A 268 13.54 -1.55 -25.11
CA LEU A 268 12.19 -1.11 -25.51
C LEU A 268 12.04 0.42 -25.47
N LYS A 269 12.52 1.08 -24.40
CA LYS A 269 12.55 2.56 -24.33
C LYS A 269 13.33 3.15 -25.51
N LYS A 270 14.54 2.64 -25.77
CA LYS A 270 15.40 3.11 -26.87
C LYS A 270 14.65 3.03 -28.21
N LYS A 271 13.97 1.92 -28.49
CA LYS A 271 13.18 1.73 -29.72
C LYS A 271 12.00 2.71 -29.82
N VAL A 272 11.30 2.98 -28.71
CA VAL A 272 10.24 4.01 -28.68
C VAL A 272 10.81 5.40 -28.98
N ASP A 273 11.95 5.76 -28.41
CA ASP A 273 12.59 7.06 -28.66
C ASP A 273 13.07 7.19 -30.11
N GLU A 274 13.59 6.11 -30.71
CA GLU A 274 13.96 6.06 -32.14
C GLU A 274 12.76 6.29 -33.06
N PHE A 275 11.56 5.85 -32.66
CA PHE A 275 10.33 6.08 -33.42
C PHE A 275 9.82 7.53 -33.29
N PHE A 276 10.04 8.18 -32.13
CA PHE A 276 9.59 9.54 -31.84
C PHE A 276 10.76 10.53 -31.62
N PRO A 277 11.58 10.82 -32.65
CA PRO A 277 12.79 11.64 -32.48
C PRO A 277 12.50 13.11 -32.13
N SER A 278 11.28 13.60 -32.40
CA SER A 278 10.84 14.96 -32.07
C SER A 278 10.03 15.06 -30.76
N GLY A 279 9.97 13.97 -29.99
CA GLY A 279 9.18 13.88 -28.77
C GLY A 279 7.91 13.05 -28.94
N ILE A 280 7.49 12.42 -27.84
CA ILE A 280 6.37 11.47 -27.80
C ILE A 280 5.05 12.25 -27.74
N PRO A 281 4.11 12.03 -28.67
CA PRO A 281 2.79 12.66 -28.63
C PRO A 281 1.99 12.28 -27.37
N GLU A 282 1.11 13.16 -26.90
CA GLU A 282 0.33 12.93 -25.67
C GLU A 282 -0.46 11.62 -25.69
N GLU A 283 -1.07 11.27 -26.83
CA GLU A 283 -1.81 10.01 -26.99
C GLU A 283 -0.92 8.77 -26.85
N GLN A 284 0.36 8.88 -27.17
CA GLN A 284 1.33 7.79 -26.98
C GLN A 284 1.90 7.79 -25.55
N LEU A 285 2.00 8.94 -24.89
CA LEU A 285 2.43 9.03 -23.48
C LEU A 285 1.53 8.20 -22.56
N LYS A 286 0.21 8.22 -22.79
CA LYS A 286 -0.78 7.42 -22.06
C LYS A 286 -0.49 5.91 -22.13
N ARG A 287 0.13 5.45 -23.22
CA ARG A 287 0.37 4.03 -23.53
C ARG A 287 1.75 3.53 -23.08
N LEU A 288 2.61 4.41 -22.55
CA LEU A 288 3.98 4.05 -22.17
C LEU A 288 4.06 3.10 -20.98
N GLY A 289 3.01 3.00 -20.16
CA GLY A 289 2.95 2.12 -19.00
C GLY A 289 4.24 2.15 -18.17
N LEU A 290 4.87 0.99 -17.99
CA LEU A 290 6.12 0.87 -17.21
C LEU A 290 7.35 1.55 -17.84
N LEU A 291 7.37 1.78 -19.16
CA LEU A 291 8.50 2.47 -19.80
C LEU A 291 8.59 3.94 -19.40
N SER A 292 7.45 4.55 -19.06
CA SER A 292 7.41 5.95 -18.60
C SER A 292 8.33 6.20 -17.39
N ARG A 293 8.57 5.18 -16.55
CA ARG A 293 9.43 5.26 -15.36
C ARG A 293 10.92 5.42 -15.69
N LEU A 294 11.32 5.05 -16.91
CA LEU A 294 12.70 5.09 -17.35
C LEU A 294 13.14 6.46 -17.85
N TYR A 295 12.22 7.41 -18.02
CA TYR A 295 12.52 8.75 -18.49
C TYR A 295 13.02 9.64 -17.36
N THR A 296 14.07 10.41 -17.64
CA THR A 296 14.66 11.39 -16.73
C THR A 296 13.74 12.60 -16.53
N GLU A 297 13.99 13.38 -15.49
CA GLU A 297 13.26 14.62 -15.23
C GLU A 297 13.36 15.59 -16.43
N GLN A 298 14.53 15.64 -17.08
CA GLN A 298 14.73 16.47 -18.26
C GLN A 298 13.85 16.03 -19.43
N GLU A 299 13.75 14.73 -19.71
CA GLU A 299 12.85 14.22 -20.75
C GLU A 299 11.38 14.47 -20.40
N ILE A 300 10.97 14.23 -19.15
CA ILE A 300 9.60 14.46 -18.67
C ILE A 300 9.21 15.95 -18.79
N SER A 301 10.15 16.87 -18.59
CA SER A 301 9.90 18.31 -18.71
C SER A 301 9.44 18.73 -20.12
N GLN A 302 9.73 17.91 -21.14
CA GLN A 302 9.38 18.16 -22.54
C GLN A 302 8.03 17.55 -22.93
N TRP A 303 7.45 16.68 -22.11
CA TRP A 303 6.20 15.98 -22.41
C TRP A 303 5.01 16.93 -22.53
N ALA A 304 4.10 16.61 -23.45
CA ALA A 304 2.82 17.30 -23.60
C ALA A 304 1.77 16.62 -22.70
N VAL A 305 1.83 16.85 -21.38
CA VAL A 305 0.86 16.30 -20.43
C VAL A 305 -0.18 17.38 -20.14
N THR A 306 -1.17 17.53 -21.03
CA THR A 306 -2.17 18.61 -20.93
C THR A 306 -3.48 18.16 -20.30
N SER A 307 -3.82 16.87 -20.40
CA SER A 307 -5.07 16.31 -19.90
C SER A 307 -4.91 15.55 -18.58
N SER A 308 -5.98 15.55 -17.77
CA SER A 308 -6.04 14.77 -16.52
C SER A 308 -5.91 13.27 -16.80
N ASP A 309 -6.47 12.80 -17.92
CA ASP A 309 -6.41 11.39 -18.32
C ASP A 309 -4.97 10.95 -18.60
N THR A 310 -4.15 11.79 -19.25
CA THR A 310 -2.72 11.51 -19.43
C THR A 310 -1.98 11.42 -18.11
N LEU A 311 -2.23 12.37 -17.21
CA LEU A 311 -1.58 12.36 -15.90
C LEU A 311 -1.99 11.12 -15.10
N SER A 312 -3.26 10.75 -15.12
CA SER A 312 -3.77 9.56 -14.42
C SER A 312 -3.17 8.27 -14.98
N ALA A 313 -3.14 8.10 -16.31
CA ALA A 313 -2.49 6.96 -16.95
C ALA A 313 -0.99 6.86 -16.60
N LEU A 314 -0.29 7.99 -16.53
CA LEU A 314 1.12 8.03 -16.13
C LEU A 314 1.31 7.74 -14.63
N LEU A 315 0.39 8.17 -13.77
CA LEU A 315 0.44 7.91 -12.33
C LEU A 315 -0.07 6.51 -11.95
N ASP A 316 -0.68 5.77 -12.88
CA ASP A 316 -1.23 4.44 -12.66
C ASP A 316 -0.16 3.54 -11.99
N PRO A 317 -0.47 2.95 -10.82
CA PRO A 317 0.45 2.08 -10.10
C PRO A 317 0.96 0.90 -10.93
N SER A 318 0.19 0.40 -11.91
CA SER A 318 0.56 -0.70 -12.80
C SER A 318 1.83 -0.46 -13.62
N GLY A 319 2.18 0.80 -13.87
CA GLY A 319 3.46 1.16 -14.49
C GLY A 319 4.67 1.02 -13.56
N GLY A 320 4.49 0.63 -12.29
CA GLY A 320 5.55 0.52 -11.30
C GLY A 320 5.85 1.84 -10.57
N GLU A 321 6.84 1.81 -9.69
CA GLU A 321 7.19 2.95 -8.82
C GLU A 321 7.91 4.08 -9.58
N TRP A 322 7.41 5.30 -9.40
CA TRP A 322 8.11 6.52 -9.79
C TRP A 322 9.09 6.99 -8.71
N ARG A 323 10.22 7.57 -9.12
CA ARG A 323 11.02 8.40 -8.21
C ARG A 323 10.29 9.70 -7.91
N ASP A 324 10.43 10.20 -6.68
CA ASP A 324 9.76 11.44 -6.27
C ASP A 324 10.08 12.64 -7.16
N SER A 325 11.34 12.79 -7.57
CA SER A 325 11.78 13.86 -8.45
C SER A 325 11.08 13.83 -9.81
N GLN A 326 10.89 12.63 -10.37
CA GLN A 326 10.16 12.45 -11.63
C GLN A 326 8.68 12.83 -11.46
N VAL A 327 8.03 12.42 -10.37
CA VAL A 327 6.63 12.82 -10.11
C VAL A 327 6.50 14.32 -9.93
N GLN A 328 7.41 14.95 -9.18
CA GLN A 328 7.36 16.41 -9.01
C GLN A 328 7.54 17.14 -10.32
N GLN A 329 8.43 16.66 -11.19
CA GLN A 329 8.61 17.21 -12.53
C GLN A 329 7.36 17.02 -13.40
N LEU A 330 6.73 15.83 -13.35
CA LEU A 330 5.50 15.52 -14.07
C LEU A 330 4.34 16.42 -13.63
N LEU A 331 4.12 16.57 -12.32
CA LEU A 331 3.08 17.43 -11.76
C LEU A 331 3.33 18.91 -12.09
N SER A 332 4.58 19.36 -11.97
CA SER A 332 4.95 20.73 -12.33
C SER A 332 4.72 21.01 -13.81
N ARG A 333 5.01 20.03 -14.69
CA ARG A 333 4.75 20.14 -16.12
C ARG A 333 3.26 20.23 -16.42
N PHE A 334 2.44 19.35 -15.82
CA PHE A 334 0.98 19.36 -15.99
C PHE A 334 0.37 20.71 -15.56
N LEU A 335 0.75 21.21 -14.38
CA LEU A 335 0.28 22.50 -13.87
C LEU A 335 0.74 23.68 -14.75
N ALA A 336 1.99 23.66 -15.22
CA ALA A 336 2.53 24.70 -16.11
C ALA A 336 1.82 24.75 -17.48
N LEU A 337 1.24 23.63 -17.91
CA LEU A 337 0.43 23.54 -19.13
C LEU A 337 -1.05 23.92 -18.90
N GLY A 338 -1.41 24.42 -17.72
CA GLY A 338 -2.77 24.84 -17.36
C GLY A 338 -3.67 23.71 -16.84
N GLY A 339 -3.10 22.55 -16.53
CA GLY A 339 -3.81 21.44 -15.89
C GLY A 339 -4.31 21.78 -14.49
N SER A 340 -5.39 21.14 -14.06
CA SER A 340 -5.96 21.30 -12.70
C SER A 340 -6.01 19.96 -11.97
N LEU A 341 -5.60 19.94 -10.70
CA LEU A 341 -5.59 18.72 -9.88
C LEU A 341 -7.00 18.42 -9.35
N THR A 342 -7.67 17.47 -10.00
CA THR A 342 -8.99 16.97 -9.59
C THR A 342 -8.88 16.01 -8.40
N GLY A 343 -9.99 15.71 -7.72
CA GLY A 343 -9.98 14.76 -6.61
C GLY A 343 -9.44 13.37 -6.98
N PRO A 344 -9.86 12.74 -8.09
CA PRO A 344 -9.26 11.48 -8.54
C PRO A 344 -7.74 11.55 -8.70
N LEU A 345 -7.20 12.63 -9.29
CA LEU A 345 -5.76 12.83 -9.39
C LEU A 345 -5.09 12.98 -8.02
N LEU A 346 -5.68 13.74 -7.10
CA LEU A 346 -5.15 13.86 -5.74
C LEU A 346 -5.10 12.51 -5.02
N ARG A 347 -6.08 11.63 -5.26
CA ARG A 347 -6.09 10.27 -4.71
C ARG A 347 -4.91 9.44 -5.22
N GLU A 348 -4.62 9.52 -6.52
CA GLU A 348 -3.50 8.81 -7.15
C GLU A 348 -2.15 9.38 -6.73
N ILE A 349 -2.03 10.69 -6.63
CA ILE A 349 -0.82 11.38 -6.15
C ILE A 349 -0.53 10.99 -4.70
N GLY A 350 -1.58 10.95 -3.86
CA GLY A 350 -1.46 10.66 -2.44
C GLY A 350 -0.86 11.81 -1.63
N GLY A 351 -1.04 11.75 -0.31
CA GLY A 351 -0.70 12.86 0.58
C GLY A 351 0.79 13.20 0.66
N GLU A 352 1.68 12.20 0.62
CA GLU A 352 3.13 12.45 0.68
C GLU A 352 3.63 13.28 -0.53
N ARG A 353 3.22 12.89 -1.74
CA ARG A 353 3.63 13.59 -2.97
C ARG A 353 2.92 14.94 -3.11
N LEU A 354 1.68 15.05 -2.61
CA LEU A 354 0.99 16.34 -2.48
C LEU A 354 1.79 17.31 -1.59
N CYS A 355 2.35 16.83 -0.47
CA CYS A 355 3.17 17.66 0.42
C CYS A 355 4.47 18.18 -0.20
N LYS A 356 4.95 17.55 -1.29
CA LYS A 356 6.15 17.96 -2.03
C LYS A 356 5.89 19.10 -3.01
N LEU A 357 4.63 19.35 -3.39
CA LEU A 357 4.25 20.49 -4.24
C LEU A 357 4.57 21.84 -3.57
N GLY A 358 4.87 22.85 -4.37
CA GLY A 358 5.04 24.23 -3.90
C GLY A 358 3.74 24.80 -3.33
N GLU A 359 3.84 25.82 -2.47
CA GLU A 359 2.67 26.46 -1.85
C GLU A 359 1.75 27.11 -2.90
N GLU A 360 2.31 27.74 -3.93
CA GLU A 360 1.55 28.30 -5.06
C GLU A 360 0.78 27.21 -5.83
N GLN A 361 1.39 26.03 -6.01
CA GLN A 361 0.75 24.90 -6.69
C GLN A 361 -0.39 24.34 -5.82
N ILE A 362 -0.21 24.26 -4.50
CA ILE A 362 -1.27 23.83 -3.58
C ILE A 362 -2.41 24.84 -3.58
N GLN A 363 -2.12 26.15 -3.61
CA GLN A 363 -3.13 27.20 -3.65
C GLN A 363 -4.03 27.12 -4.90
N GLN A 364 -3.50 26.66 -6.04
CA GLN A 364 -4.25 26.49 -7.29
C GLN A 364 -5.20 25.29 -7.30
N ILE A 365 -5.12 24.38 -6.32
CA ILE A 365 -6.01 23.21 -6.25
C ILE A 365 -7.46 23.65 -5.97
N PRO A 366 -8.47 23.24 -6.76
CA PRO A 366 -9.87 23.55 -6.49
C PRO A 366 -10.33 22.98 -5.13
N ALA A 367 -11.23 23.68 -4.43
CA ALA A 367 -11.75 23.19 -3.15
C ALA A 367 -12.53 21.88 -3.34
N GLU A 368 -13.33 21.77 -4.40
CA GLU A 368 -14.15 20.60 -4.71
C GLU A 368 -13.31 19.32 -4.92
N ALA A 369 -12.04 19.47 -5.32
CA ALA A 369 -11.10 18.37 -5.45
C ALA A 369 -10.84 17.69 -4.10
N MET A 370 -10.79 18.45 -2.99
CA MET A 370 -10.64 17.89 -1.65
C MET A 370 -11.84 17.01 -1.26
N GLY A 371 -13.04 17.37 -1.74
CA GLY A 371 -14.26 16.62 -1.50
C GLY A 371 -14.26 15.21 -2.10
N THR A 372 -13.51 15.02 -3.19
CA THR A 372 -13.49 13.78 -3.98
C THR A 372 -12.14 13.04 -3.93
N ALA A 373 -11.10 13.65 -3.35
CA ALA A 373 -9.77 13.05 -3.21
C ALA A 373 -9.75 11.79 -2.32
N GLY A 374 -10.73 11.63 -1.45
CA GLY A 374 -10.71 10.56 -0.45
C GLY A 374 -9.69 10.87 0.65
N GLN A 375 -9.05 9.84 1.19
CA GLN A 375 -8.16 9.99 2.34
C GLN A 375 -6.74 10.39 1.90
N LEU A 376 -6.33 11.61 2.26
CA LEU A 376 -4.96 12.09 2.06
C LEU A 376 -4.23 12.15 3.40
N ASN A 377 -3.05 11.53 3.48
CA ASN A 377 -2.17 11.66 4.64
C ASN A 377 -1.21 12.83 4.45
N ILE A 378 -1.50 13.95 5.11
CA ILE A 378 -0.73 15.20 4.98
C ILE A 378 0.24 15.43 6.14
N SER A 379 0.56 14.40 6.93
CA SER A 379 1.40 14.55 8.13
C SER A 379 2.77 15.17 7.84
N LEU A 380 3.34 14.86 6.66
CA LEU A 380 4.65 15.31 6.16
C LEU A 380 4.63 16.74 5.58
N CYS A 381 3.46 17.37 5.45
CA CYS A 381 3.35 18.74 4.95
C CYS A 381 3.91 19.74 5.97
N SER A 382 4.46 20.85 5.47
CA SER A 382 4.73 22.02 6.31
C SER A 382 3.43 22.59 6.88
N GLN A 383 3.51 23.34 7.97
CA GLN A 383 2.33 23.88 8.64
C GLN A 383 1.51 24.80 7.73
N THR A 384 2.17 25.68 6.97
CA THR A 384 1.54 26.55 5.96
C THR A 384 0.74 25.74 4.94
N LYS A 385 1.30 24.63 4.44
CA LYS A 385 0.61 23.75 3.48
C LYS A 385 -0.59 23.06 4.11
N LYS A 386 -0.48 22.60 5.37
CA LYS A 386 -1.62 22.02 6.11
C LYS A 386 -2.75 23.03 6.24
N GLU A 387 -2.47 24.28 6.55
CA GLU A 387 -3.47 25.36 6.66
C GLU A 387 -4.15 25.66 5.33
N GLN A 388 -3.40 25.68 4.21
CA GLN A 388 -3.99 25.84 2.88
C GLN A 388 -4.91 24.67 2.52
N LEU A 389 -4.46 23.43 2.75
CA LEU A 389 -5.25 22.23 2.49
C LEU A 389 -6.49 22.15 3.37
N TYR A 390 -6.38 22.55 4.64
CA TYR A 390 -7.50 22.63 5.57
C TYR A 390 -8.58 23.60 5.09
N ARG A 391 -8.21 24.82 4.67
CA ARG A 391 -9.18 25.81 4.17
C ARG A 391 -9.98 25.26 2.97
N LYS A 392 -9.28 24.62 2.03
CA LYS A 392 -9.91 23.98 0.87
C LYS A 392 -10.83 22.83 1.27
N ALA A 393 -10.40 21.98 2.20
CA ALA A 393 -11.21 20.87 2.69
C ALA A 393 -12.47 21.38 3.42
N ARG A 394 -12.34 22.42 4.25
CA ARG A 394 -13.47 23.06 4.94
C ARG A 394 -14.50 23.60 3.95
N GLU A 395 -14.05 24.27 2.89
CA GLU A 395 -14.93 24.73 1.80
C GLU A 395 -15.63 23.55 1.11
N ALA A 396 -14.89 22.49 0.81
CA ALA A 396 -15.43 21.29 0.15
C ALA A 396 -16.49 20.55 0.98
N PHE A 397 -16.34 20.55 2.32
CA PHE A 397 -17.20 19.83 3.24
C PHE A 397 -18.22 20.73 3.96
N ALA A 398 -18.37 21.99 3.55
CA ALA A 398 -19.25 22.96 4.20
C ALA A 398 -20.72 22.49 4.27
N SER A 399 -21.18 21.69 3.30
CA SER A 399 -22.53 21.11 3.28
C SER A 399 -22.80 20.11 4.42
N LEU A 400 -21.76 19.53 5.03
CA LEU A 400 -21.86 18.58 6.13
C LEU A 400 -21.87 19.25 7.52
N ALA A 401 -21.74 20.58 7.60
CA ALA A 401 -21.62 21.31 8.87
C ALA A 401 -22.80 21.05 9.84
N SER A 402 -23.99 20.78 9.31
CA SER A 402 -25.18 20.43 10.12
C SER A 402 -25.15 19.01 10.70
N THR A 403 -24.15 18.19 10.35
CA THR A 403 -23.98 16.80 10.80
C THR A 403 -22.57 16.57 11.37
N PRO A 404 -22.29 16.99 12.62
CA PRO A 404 -20.93 17.06 13.17
C PRO A 404 -20.13 15.75 13.10
N GLY A 405 -20.78 14.60 13.37
CA GLY A 405 -20.10 13.29 13.29
C GLY A 405 -19.67 12.92 11.87
N LEU A 406 -20.49 13.22 10.86
CA LEU A 406 -20.13 12.99 9.45
C LEU A 406 -19.10 14.00 8.99
N TYR A 407 -19.27 15.27 9.33
CA TYR A 407 -18.28 16.32 9.05
C TYR A 407 -16.90 15.93 9.58
N TYR A 408 -16.83 15.48 10.84
CA TYR A 408 -15.59 14.98 11.44
C TYR A 408 -14.96 13.83 10.63
N CYS A 409 -15.74 12.81 10.24
CA CYS A 409 -15.20 11.68 9.45
C CYS A 409 -14.64 12.10 8.08
N HIS A 410 -15.02 13.26 7.54
CA HIS A 410 -14.45 13.81 6.30
C HIS A 410 -13.29 14.77 6.54
N ILE A 411 -13.38 15.66 7.54
CA ILE A 411 -12.39 16.73 7.76
C ILE A 411 -11.17 16.26 8.56
N TRP A 412 -11.27 15.17 9.34
CA TRP A 412 -10.21 14.74 10.26
C TRP A 412 -8.79 14.64 9.65
N PRO A 413 -8.57 14.21 8.38
CA PRO A 413 -7.23 14.11 7.83
C PRO A 413 -6.54 15.48 7.69
N PHE A 414 -7.31 16.55 7.66
CA PHE A 414 -6.84 17.92 7.42
C PHE A 414 -6.75 18.76 8.70
N LEU A 415 -7.21 18.24 9.85
CA LEU A 415 -7.28 19.01 11.11
C LEU A 415 -5.92 19.51 11.62
N GLY A 416 -4.81 18.95 11.15
CA GLY A 416 -3.47 19.50 11.41
C GLY A 416 -3.27 20.94 10.92
N GLY A 417 -4.12 21.44 10.03
CA GLY A 417 -4.14 22.83 9.56
C GLY A 417 -5.30 23.67 10.10
N ALA A 418 -6.10 23.15 11.04
CA ALA A 418 -7.29 23.83 11.52
C ALA A 418 -6.94 25.00 12.47
N PRO A 419 -7.62 26.15 12.36
CA PRO A 419 -7.54 27.21 13.35
C PRO A 419 -8.26 26.80 14.64
N ALA A 420 -7.89 27.42 15.75
CA ALA A 420 -8.50 27.12 17.05
C ALA A 420 -10.01 27.38 17.11
N GLU A 421 -10.52 28.32 16.31
CA GLU A 421 -11.95 28.62 16.21
C GLU A 421 -12.72 27.39 15.72
N ASP A 422 -12.36 26.84 14.57
CA ASP A 422 -13.01 25.66 14.01
C ASP A 422 -12.85 24.40 14.90
N LEU A 423 -11.75 24.28 15.63
CA LEU A 423 -11.56 23.21 16.63
C LEU A 423 -12.52 23.37 17.82
N LYS A 424 -12.77 24.60 18.27
CA LYS A 424 -13.76 24.88 19.32
C LYS A 424 -15.18 24.63 18.83
N ASP A 425 -15.49 24.97 17.59
CA ASP A 425 -16.80 24.67 17.01
C ASP A 425 -17.05 23.16 16.97
N LEU A 426 -16.03 22.38 16.57
CA LEU A 426 -16.09 20.93 16.58
C LEU A 426 -16.25 20.37 18.00
N ALA A 427 -15.52 20.91 18.98
CA ALA A 427 -15.63 20.52 20.39
C ALA A 427 -17.02 20.82 20.98
N ASN A 428 -17.66 21.89 20.53
CA ASN A 428 -18.95 22.36 21.04
C ASN A 428 -20.15 21.90 20.18
N ALA A 429 -19.93 20.99 19.24
CA ALA A 429 -20.95 20.51 18.30
C ALA A 429 -22.03 19.60 18.91
N GLY A 430 -21.97 19.34 20.23
CA GLY A 430 -22.98 18.58 20.97
C GLY A 430 -23.00 17.07 20.69
N VAL A 431 -22.01 16.54 19.98
CA VAL A 431 -21.84 15.11 19.66
C VAL A 431 -20.44 14.67 20.10
N ALA A 432 -20.30 13.42 20.57
CA ALA A 432 -19.00 12.85 20.89
C ALA A 432 -18.15 12.71 19.62
N ILE A 433 -17.10 13.52 19.50
CA ILE A 433 -16.16 13.50 18.36
C ILE A 433 -15.22 12.31 18.43
N ASN A 434 -14.81 11.94 19.66
CA ASN A 434 -13.90 10.82 19.93
C ASN A 434 -12.66 10.89 19.02
N MET A 435 -12.00 12.04 19.01
CA MET A 435 -10.74 12.26 18.31
C MET A 435 -9.67 11.33 18.88
N ASP A 436 -9.00 10.56 18.02
CA ASP A 436 -7.92 9.68 18.48
C ASP A 436 -6.66 10.50 18.81
N LEU A 437 -5.84 9.94 19.71
CA LEU A 437 -4.65 10.62 20.20
C LEU A 437 -3.68 11.01 19.06
N ASN A 438 -3.54 10.19 18.02
CA ASN A 438 -2.66 10.51 16.89
C ASN A 438 -3.13 11.74 16.12
N THR A 439 -4.44 11.87 15.89
CA THR A 439 -5.03 13.06 15.26
C THR A 439 -4.86 14.29 16.14
N PHE A 440 -5.07 14.14 17.45
CA PHE A 440 -4.87 15.22 18.43
C PHE A 440 -3.42 15.72 18.48
N LEU A 441 -2.45 14.80 18.50
CA LEU A 441 -1.01 15.14 18.48
C LEU A 441 -0.55 15.73 17.13
N ALA A 442 -1.33 15.53 16.06
CA ALA A 442 -1.06 16.08 14.75
C ALA A 442 -1.68 17.48 14.50
N LEU A 443 -2.43 18.03 15.47
CA LEU A 443 -2.99 19.38 15.39
C LEU A 443 -1.89 20.45 15.30
N ASN A 444 -2.24 21.62 14.76
CA ASN A 444 -1.33 22.76 14.74
C ASN A 444 -0.90 23.09 16.18
N PRO A 445 0.41 23.02 16.51
CA PRO A 445 0.86 23.25 17.88
C PRO A 445 0.46 24.60 18.44
N GLN A 446 0.42 25.66 17.60
CA GLN A 446 0.07 27.02 18.04
C GLN A 446 -1.43 27.18 18.29
N GLU A 447 -2.26 26.55 17.47
CA GLU A 447 -3.72 26.61 17.60
C GLU A 447 -4.20 25.77 18.78
N LEU A 448 -3.57 24.62 19.02
CA LEU A 448 -3.87 23.77 20.16
C LEU A 448 -3.71 24.51 21.51
N GLN A 449 -2.68 25.36 21.64
CA GLN A 449 -2.45 26.12 22.88
C GLN A 449 -3.61 27.06 23.23
N LYS A 450 -4.51 27.36 22.28
CA LYS A 450 -5.66 28.25 22.47
C LYS A 450 -6.93 27.51 22.91
N LEU A 451 -6.89 26.18 22.99
CA LEU A 451 -8.00 25.34 23.43
C LEU A 451 -8.04 25.27 24.96
N SER A 452 -9.26 25.34 25.50
CA SER A 452 -9.52 25.16 26.93
C SER A 452 -9.51 23.69 27.34
N VAL A 453 -9.49 23.44 28.65
CA VAL A 453 -9.64 22.10 29.25
C VAL A 453 -10.93 21.42 28.78
N THR A 454 -12.02 22.19 28.68
CA THR A 454 -13.33 21.70 28.20
C THR A 454 -13.29 21.34 26.71
N ASP A 455 -12.64 22.15 25.88
CA ASP A 455 -12.51 21.87 24.44
C ASP A 455 -11.78 20.54 24.22
N VAL A 456 -10.63 20.34 24.90
CA VAL A 456 -9.84 19.10 24.79
C VAL A 456 -10.63 17.88 25.29
N LYS A 457 -11.37 18.03 26.39
CA LYS A 457 -12.26 16.98 26.90
C LYS A 457 -13.30 16.56 25.86
N ASN A 458 -13.96 17.52 25.22
CA ASN A 458 -15.01 17.24 24.25
C ASN A 458 -14.47 16.69 22.93
N LEU A 459 -13.31 17.17 22.46
CA LEU A 459 -12.66 16.65 21.26
C LEU A 459 -12.23 15.20 21.42
N LEU A 460 -11.55 14.87 22.53
CA LEU A 460 -11.03 13.51 22.77
C LEU A 460 -12.13 12.52 23.17
N GLY A 461 -13.17 12.98 23.87
CA GLY A 461 -14.31 12.15 24.29
C GLY A 461 -13.84 10.88 25.02
N GLU A 462 -14.20 9.71 24.49
CA GLU A 462 -13.81 8.41 25.06
C GLU A 462 -12.29 8.15 25.03
N ASN A 463 -11.55 8.79 24.14
CA ASN A 463 -10.09 8.67 24.06
C ASN A 463 -9.35 9.56 25.07
N LEU A 464 -10.07 10.32 25.91
CA LEU A 464 -9.49 11.20 26.93
C LEU A 464 -8.44 10.50 27.82
N PRO A 465 -8.63 9.25 28.29
CA PRO A 465 -7.62 8.57 29.09
C PRO A 465 -6.29 8.32 28.36
N GLU A 466 -6.29 8.33 27.02
CA GLU A 466 -5.07 8.19 26.23
C GLU A 466 -4.16 9.41 26.36
N LEU A 467 -4.71 10.60 26.60
CA LEU A 467 -3.93 11.83 26.77
C LEU A 467 -2.95 11.72 27.93
N LYS A 468 -3.30 10.99 29.00
CA LYS A 468 -2.39 10.73 30.14
C LYS A 468 -1.17 9.93 29.71
N LYS A 469 -1.31 9.01 28.76
CA LYS A 469 -0.16 8.23 28.23
C LYS A 469 0.81 9.11 27.44
N ALA A 470 0.31 10.22 26.89
CA ALA A 470 1.07 11.23 26.18
C ALA A 470 1.46 12.44 27.05
N GLU A 471 1.42 12.32 28.38
CA GLU A 471 1.73 13.45 29.28
C GLU A 471 3.16 14.01 29.13
N HIS A 472 4.07 13.20 28.56
CA HIS A 472 5.45 13.60 28.28
C HIS A 472 5.66 14.13 26.85
N GLU A 473 4.62 14.08 25.99
CA GLU A 473 4.70 14.64 24.65
C GLU A 473 4.83 16.17 24.73
N PRO A 474 5.80 16.80 24.04
CA PRO A 474 6.07 18.23 24.17
C PRO A 474 4.83 19.12 23.93
N LEU A 475 3.99 18.71 22.98
CA LEU A 475 2.75 19.40 22.61
C LEU A 475 1.70 19.33 23.73
N VAL A 476 1.62 18.21 24.45
CA VAL A 476 0.73 18.04 25.62
C VAL A 476 1.28 18.80 26.82
N VAL A 477 2.59 18.69 27.10
CA VAL A 477 3.25 19.41 28.20
C VAL A 477 3.04 20.92 28.08
N SER A 478 3.29 21.47 26.89
CA SER A 478 3.13 22.91 26.64
C SER A 478 1.69 23.38 26.82
N TRP A 479 0.72 22.58 26.39
CA TRP A 479 -0.69 22.88 26.59
C TRP A 479 -1.07 22.83 28.07
N VAL A 480 -0.68 21.77 28.80
CA VAL A 480 -0.94 21.61 30.24
C VAL A 480 -0.43 22.80 31.04
N GLN A 481 0.79 23.28 30.76
CA GLN A 481 1.41 24.41 31.46
C GLN A 481 0.65 25.74 31.33
N ARG A 482 -0.27 25.85 30.36
CA ARG A 482 -1.10 27.04 30.13
C ARG A 482 -2.48 26.95 30.78
N GLN A 483 -2.87 25.78 31.27
CA GLN A 483 -4.20 25.57 31.87
C GLN A 483 -4.16 25.73 33.39
N PRO A 484 -5.25 26.19 34.03
CA PRO A 484 -5.36 26.16 35.49
C PRO A 484 -5.32 24.73 36.01
N GLN A 485 -4.46 24.44 37.00
CA GLN A 485 -4.36 23.09 37.57
C GLN A 485 -5.70 22.59 38.13
N ARG A 486 -6.50 23.51 38.70
CA ARG A 486 -7.85 23.22 39.19
C ARG A 486 -8.77 22.70 38.09
N GLU A 487 -8.71 23.28 36.89
CA GLU A 487 -9.52 22.79 35.77
C GLU A 487 -9.06 21.43 35.27
N LEU A 488 -7.74 21.21 35.19
CA LEU A 488 -7.18 19.91 34.84
C LEU A 488 -7.65 18.81 35.81
N ASP A 489 -7.68 19.11 37.11
CA ASP A 489 -8.08 18.16 38.14
C ASP A 489 -9.61 17.94 38.17
N CYS A 490 -10.41 19.01 38.09
CA CYS A 490 -11.87 18.92 38.26
C CYS A 490 -12.64 18.62 36.96
N VAL A 491 -12.19 19.13 35.82
CA VAL A 491 -12.90 18.98 34.53
C VAL A 491 -12.38 17.78 33.78
N LEU A 492 -11.06 17.66 33.65
CA LEU A 492 -10.39 16.63 32.85
C LEU A 492 -10.24 15.33 33.65
N GLY A 493 -9.78 15.41 34.90
CA GLY A 493 -9.87 14.33 35.88
C GLY A 493 -9.00 13.10 35.61
N ILE A 494 -8.01 13.20 34.72
CA ILE A 494 -7.11 12.08 34.34
C ILE A 494 -5.73 12.17 35.01
N GLY A 495 -5.55 13.10 35.96
CA GLY A 495 -4.31 13.25 36.72
C GLY A 495 -3.14 13.87 35.94
N LEU A 496 -3.40 14.78 35.01
CA LEU A 496 -2.36 15.62 34.41
C LEU A 496 -1.89 16.67 35.43
N GLN A 497 -0.58 16.88 35.53
CA GLN A 497 0.06 17.76 36.50
C GLN A 497 0.99 18.75 35.81
N GLY A 498 1.18 19.93 36.42
CA GLY A 498 2.08 20.97 35.91
C GLY A 498 1.38 22.19 35.30
N GLY A 499 0.07 22.34 35.55
CA GLY A 499 -0.69 23.54 35.18
C GLY A 499 -0.39 24.75 36.07
N LEU A 500 -1.00 25.88 35.72
CA LEU A 500 -0.91 27.13 36.46
C LEU A 500 -1.52 26.96 37.86
N ARG A 501 -0.76 27.34 38.88
CA ARG A 501 -1.28 27.44 40.25
C ARG A 501 -2.05 28.74 40.36
N GLU A 502 -3.30 28.67 40.82
CA GLU A 502 -4.06 29.88 41.15
C GLU A 502 -3.30 30.67 42.24
N PRO A 503 -3.20 32.01 42.14
CA PRO A 503 -2.69 32.81 43.23
C PRO A 503 -3.62 32.63 44.43
N THR A 504 -3.03 32.20 45.55
CA THR A 504 -3.65 32.03 46.86
C THR A 504 -4.23 33.30 47.42
#